data_AF-A0A661FSI9-F1
#
_entry.id   AF-A0A661FSI9-F1
#
_cell.length_a   1.000
_cell.length_b   1.000
_cell.length_c   1.000
_cell.angle_alpha   90.00
_cell.angle_beta   90.00
_cell.angle_gamma   90.00
#
_symmetry.space_group_name_H-M   'P 1'
#
loop_
_entity.id
_entity.type
_entity.pdbx_description
1 polymer ?
#
loop_
_entity_poly.entity_id
_entity_poly.type
_entity_poly.pdbx_seq_one_letter_code
_entity_poly.pdbx_strand_id
1 'polypeptide(L)'
;AGKWVICDRFTDASRAYQGAGRGLDMQRINLLADWVQDDLQPDMTLLLDAPAEIGMQRAQQRGETDRLESEQISFYERVRAGYLALAEANPGRYRVVDAARPLQEVQVSIGAVLEQMFSDNSD
;
A
#
# COMPACT_ATOMS: atom_id res chain seq x y z
N ALA A 1 14.03 -7.46 -23.92
CA ALA A 1 14.10 -6.94 -22.54
C ALA A 1 12.70 -6.53 -22.09
N GLY A 2 12.30 -6.87 -20.86
CA GLY A 2 11.09 -6.35 -20.23
C GLY A 2 11.30 -4.93 -19.68
N LYS A 3 10.21 -4.23 -19.32
CA LYS A 3 10.27 -2.92 -18.65
C LYS A 3 9.78 -3.07 -17.22
N TRP A 4 10.44 -2.37 -16.30
CA TRP A 4 9.96 -2.22 -14.93
C TRP A 4 8.77 -1.26 -14.90
N VAL A 5 7.76 -1.58 -14.09
CA VAL A 5 6.60 -0.73 -13.85
C VAL A 5 6.59 -0.34 -12.37
N ILE A 6 6.63 0.96 -12.12
CA ILE A 6 6.39 1.52 -10.79
C ILE A 6 4.97 2.08 -10.80
N CYS A 7 4.11 1.50 -9.99
CA CYS A 7 2.69 1.85 -9.94
C CYS A 7 2.37 2.44 -8.56
N ASP A 8 1.92 3.70 -8.53
CA ASP A 8 1.37 4.29 -7.32
C ASP A 8 -0.05 3.77 -7.11
N ARG A 9 -0.19 2.86 -6.15
CA ARG A 9 -1.38 2.05 -5.83
C ARG A 9 -1.74 1.01 -6.89
N PHE A 10 -2.40 -0.05 -6.44
CA PHE A 10 -2.96 -1.11 -7.26
C PHE A 10 -4.18 -1.72 -6.52
N THR A 11 -4.57 -2.95 -6.81
CA THR A 11 -5.72 -3.66 -6.21
C THR A 11 -5.74 -3.67 -4.69
N ASP A 12 -4.57 -3.68 -4.05
CA ASP A 12 -4.48 -3.65 -2.59
C ASP A 12 -5.08 -2.37 -2.01
N ALA A 13 -5.08 -1.26 -2.76
CA ALA A 13 -5.81 -0.06 -2.38
C ALA A 13 -7.32 -0.28 -2.40
N SER A 14 -7.87 -0.99 -3.38
CA SER A 14 -9.30 -1.35 -3.38
C SER A 14 -9.65 -2.23 -2.18
N ARG A 15 -8.82 -3.24 -1.87
CA ARG A 15 -9.01 -4.11 -0.69
C ARG A 15 -8.98 -3.32 0.62
N ALA A 16 -8.00 -2.41 0.77
CA ALA A 16 -7.87 -1.62 1.99
C ALA A 16 -8.95 -0.52 2.12
N TYR A 17 -9.17 0.28 1.08
CA TYR A 17 -10.12 1.42 1.14
C TYR A 17 -11.57 0.97 1.05
N GLN A 18 -11.92 0.15 0.07
CA GLN A 18 -13.30 -0.26 -0.15
C GLN A 18 -13.67 -1.41 0.78
N GLY A 19 -12.72 -2.29 1.09
CA GLY A 19 -12.93 -3.35 2.06
C GLY A 19 -12.89 -2.89 3.49
N ALA A 20 -11.68 -2.80 4.03
CA ALA A 20 -11.52 -2.48 5.44
C ALA A 20 -12.10 -1.08 5.77
N GLY A 21 -11.82 -0.09 4.93
CA GLY A 21 -12.29 1.28 5.13
C GLY A 21 -13.82 1.42 5.05
N ARG A 22 -14.44 1.00 3.94
CA ARG A 22 -15.89 1.17 3.68
C ARG A 22 -16.77 -0.01 4.10
N GLY A 23 -16.18 -1.14 4.51
CA GLY A 23 -16.92 -2.33 4.91
C GLY A 23 -17.54 -3.12 3.75
N LEU A 24 -17.05 -2.95 2.51
CA LEU A 24 -17.51 -3.80 1.41
C LEU A 24 -16.99 -5.24 1.58
N ASP A 25 -17.75 -6.19 1.04
CA ASP A 25 -17.42 -7.62 1.09
C ASP A 25 -16.12 -7.94 0.32
N MET A 26 -15.13 -8.55 1.01
CA MET A 26 -13.86 -8.98 0.42
C MET A 26 -13.97 -10.02 -0.64
N GLN A 27 -14.98 -10.89 -0.59
CA GLN A 27 -15.18 -11.86 -1.64
C GLN A 27 -15.55 -11.17 -2.95
N ARG A 28 -16.35 -10.09 -2.89
CA ARG A 28 -16.73 -9.32 -4.07
C ARG A 28 -15.57 -8.53 -4.65
N ILE A 29 -14.74 -7.91 -3.81
CA ILE A 29 -13.56 -7.19 -4.30
C ILE A 29 -12.57 -8.14 -4.95
N ASN A 30 -12.32 -9.31 -4.33
CA ASN A 30 -11.42 -10.30 -4.91
C ASN A 30 -11.98 -10.87 -6.22
N LEU A 31 -13.27 -11.17 -6.31
CA LEU A 31 -13.90 -11.60 -7.56
C LEU A 31 -13.70 -10.59 -8.70
N LEU A 32 -13.84 -9.29 -8.42
CA LEU A 32 -13.59 -8.24 -9.41
C LEU A 32 -12.12 -8.10 -9.77
N ALA A 33 -11.22 -8.24 -8.79
CA ALA A 33 -9.79 -8.24 -9.04
C ALA A 33 -9.39 -9.38 -9.97
N ASP A 34 -9.80 -10.60 -9.65
CA ASP A 34 -9.51 -11.80 -10.43
C ASP A 34 -10.11 -11.69 -11.83
N TRP A 35 -11.32 -11.14 -11.98
CA TRP A 35 -11.93 -10.95 -13.30
C TRP A 35 -11.17 -9.94 -14.19
N VAL A 36 -10.59 -8.89 -13.62
CA VAL A 36 -9.88 -7.85 -14.37
C VAL A 36 -8.41 -8.19 -14.61
N GLN A 37 -7.79 -8.92 -13.69
CA GLN A 37 -6.34 -9.14 -13.64
C GLN A 37 -5.93 -10.56 -13.99
N ASP A 38 -6.85 -11.52 -13.91
CA ASP A 38 -6.54 -12.95 -13.95
C ASP A 38 -5.44 -13.29 -12.92
N ASP A 39 -4.30 -13.80 -13.36
CA ASP A 39 -3.15 -14.13 -12.52
C ASP A 39 -2.17 -12.96 -12.29
N LEU A 40 -2.36 -11.81 -12.95
CA LEU A 40 -1.47 -10.66 -12.85
C LEU A 40 -1.50 -10.07 -11.43
N GLN A 41 -0.37 -10.17 -10.74
CA GLN A 41 -0.11 -9.50 -9.48
C GLN A 41 1.22 -8.76 -9.52
N PRO A 42 1.41 -7.70 -8.71
CA PRO A 42 2.73 -7.09 -8.55
C PRO A 42 3.73 -8.12 -8.02
N ASP A 43 4.92 -8.17 -8.60
CA ASP A 43 6.03 -9.00 -8.10
C ASP A 43 6.43 -8.59 -6.67
N MET A 44 6.32 -7.29 -6.37
CA MET A 44 6.58 -6.72 -5.05
C MET A 44 5.60 -5.58 -4.75
N THR A 45 5.23 -5.41 -3.49
CA THR A 45 4.47 -4.27 -2.98
C THR A 45 5.19 -3.62 -1.81
N LEU A 46 5.57 -2.36 -1.98
CA LEU A 46 6.10 -1.52 -0.90
C LEU A 46 4.94 -0.88 -0.14
N LEU A 47 4.72 -1.30 1.11
CA LEU A 47 3.74 -0.67 1.99
C LEU A 47 4.45 0.36 2.87
N LEU A 48 4.18 1.64 2.63
CA LEU A 48 4.64 2.74 3.46
C LEU A 48 3.67 2.93 4.64
N ASP A 49 3.94 2.26 5.77
CA ASP A 49 3.06 2.30 6.95
C ASP A 49 3.35 3.53 7.82
N ALA A 50 2.29 4.23 8.23
CA ALA A 50 2.37 5.28 9.24
C ALA A 50 1.02 5.37 9.98
N PRO A 51 1.01 5.88 11.23
CA PRO A 51 -0.21 6.32 11.88
C PRO A 51 -1.06 7.23 10.99
N ALA A 52 -2.38 7.05 11.04
CA ALA A 52 -3.32 7.76 10.18
C ALA A 52 -3.22 9.28 10.37
N GLU A 53 -3.03 9.73 11.61
CA GLU A 53 -2.83 11.11 12.00
C GLU A 53 -1.66 11.75 11.26
N ILE A 54 -0.53 11.06 11.18
CA ILE A 54 0.67 11.55 10.50
C ILE A 54 0.41 11.69 9.00
N GLY A 55 -0.27 10.71 8.41
CA GLY A 55 -0.69 10.75 7.01
C GLY A 55 -1.61 11.94 6.70
N MET A 56 -2.63 12.14 7.54
CA MET A 56 -3.60 13.24 7.41
C MET A 56 -2.93 14.60 7.56
N GLN A 57 -2.04 14.77 8.55
CA GLN A 57 -1.29 16.02 8.74
C GLN A 57 -0.45 16.37 7.50
N ARG A 58 0.25 15.38 6.91
CA ARG A 58 1.05 15.57 5.69
C ARG A 58 0.20 15.85 4.46
N ALA A 59 -1.02 15.32 4.38
CA ALA A 59 -1.96 15.60 3.30
C ALA A 59 -2.50 17.03 3.39
N GLN A 60 -2.93 17.46 4.59
CA GLN A 60 -3.39 18.83 4.84
C GLN A 60 -2.33 19.89 4.49
N GLN A 61 -1.06 19.62 4.81
CA GLN A 61 0.06 20.51 4.45
C GLN A 61 0.28 20.65 2.93
N ARG A 62 -0.15 19.66 2.13
CA ARG A 62 -0.05 19.70 0.66
C ARG A 62 -1.18 20.50 -0.01
N GLY A 63 -2.24 20.84 0.74
CA GLY A 63 -3.25 21.81 0.31
C GLY A 63 -4.36 21.29 -0.62
N GLU A 64 -4.29 20.03 -1.06
CA GLU A 64 -5.34 19.39 -1.87
C GLU A 64 -6.10 18.39 -1.02
N THR A 65 -7.32 18.74 -0.59
CA THR A 65 -8.22 17.77 0.05
C THR A 65 -9.08 17.10 -1.01
N ASP A 66 -8.65 15.91 -1.45
CA ASP A 66 -9.47 15.06 -2.30
C ASP A 66 -10.70 14.52 -1.52
N ARG A 67 -11.73 14.05 -2.21
CA ARG A 67 -12.97 13.49 -1.64
C ARG A 67 -12.72 12.43 -0.56
N LEU A 68 -11.63 11.67 -0.68
CA LEU A 68 -11.23 10.68 0.32
C LEU A 68 -10.75 11.33 1.63
N GLU A 69 -10.12 12.50 1.57
CA GLU A 69 -9.61 13.28 2.71
C GLU A 69 -10.69 13.93 3.58
N SER A 70 -11.94 13.82 3.15
CA SER A 70 -13.11 14.21 3.95
C SER A 70 -13.57 13.14 4.95
N GLU A 71 -12.98 11.94 4.90
CA GLU A 71 -13.33 10.84 5.80
C GLU A 71 -12.76 11.03 7.21
N GLN A 72 -13.46 10.47 8.19
CA GLN A 72 -12.99 10.53 9.58
C GLN A 72 -11.73 9.70 9.79
N ILE A 73 -10.93 10.05 10.80
CA ILE A 73 -9.73 9.30 11.18
C ILE A 73 -9.96 7.79 11.32
N SER A 74 -11.12 7.38 11.84
CA SER A 74 -11.48 5.97 12.00
C SER A 74 -11.56 5.21 10.68
N PHE A 75 -11.88 5.88 9.56
CA PHE A 75 -11.80 5.30 8.23
C PHE A 75 -10.36 4.94 7.89
N TYR A 76 -9.44 5.89 8.07
CA TYR A 76 -8.02 5.69 7.77
C TYR A 76 -7.35 4.67 8.68
N GLU A 77 -7.75 4.58 9.95
CA GLU A 77 -7.32 3.51 10.85
C GLU A 77 -7.72 2.12 10.32
N ARG A 78 -8.97 1.98 9.83
CA ARG A 78 -9.41 0.72 9.19
C ARG A 78 -8.67 0.44 7.91
N VAL A 79 -8.42 1.45 7.07
CA VAL A 79 -7.62 1.30 5.84
C VAL A 79 -6.21 0.80 6.16
N ARG A 80 -5.54 1.43 7.15
CA ARG A 80 -4.21 1.02 7.62
C ARG A 80 -4.23 -0.43 8.11
N ALA A 81 -5.20 -0.79 8.94
CA ALA A 81 -5.35 -2.16 9.43
C ALA A 81 -5.56 -3.16 8.29
N GLY A 82 -6.33 -2.79 7.26
CA GLY A 82 -6.51 -3.59 6.04
C GLY A 82 -5.20 -3.84 5.29
N TYR A 83 -4.38 -2.80 5.10
CA TYR A 83 -3.07 -2.96 4.46
C TYR A 83 -2.12 -3.86 5.28
N LEU A 84 -2.07 -3.67 6.61
CA LEU A 84 -1.23 -4.48 7.48
C LEU A 84 -1.65 -5.96 7.46
N ALA A 85 -2.96 -6.24 7.46
CA ALA A 85 -3.47 -7.60 7.33
C ALA A 85 -3.10 -8.24 5.98
N LEU A 86 -3.15 -7.48 4.88
CA LEU A 86 -2.72 -7.97 3.56
C LEU A 86 -1.21 -8.29 3.55
N ALA A 87 -0.40 -7.42 4.17
CA ALA A 87 1.04 -7.62 4.27
C ALA A 87 1.39 -8.87 5.12
N GLU A 88 0.72 -9.05 6.26
CA GLU A 88 0.89 -10.23 7.12
C GLU A 88 0.49 -11.53 6.40
N ALA A 89 -0.58 -11.50 5.61
CA ALA A 89 -1.02 -12.66 4.83
C ALA A 89 -0.12 -12.97 3.62
N ASN A 90 0.71 -12.03 3.17
CA ASN A 90 1.51 -12.17 1.95
C ASN A 90 2.98 -11.71 2.15
N PRO A 91 3.72 -12.27 3.12
CA PRO A 91 5.05 -11.77 3.50
C PRO A 91 6.09 -11.88 2.37
N GLY A 92 5.89 -12.80 1.41
CA GLY A 92 6.75 -12.92 0.24
C GLY A 92 6.63 -11.72 -0.72
N ARG A 93 5.41 -11.19 -0.92
CA ARG A 93 5.11 -10.10 -1.86
C ARG A 93 5.27 -8.71 -1.25
N TYR A 94 5.02 -8.57 0.06
CA TYR A 94 5.06 -7.28 0.73
C TYR A 94 6.43 -6.97 1.34
N ARG A 95 6.78 -5.68 1.31
CA ARG A 95 7.86 -5.09 2.09
C ARG A 95 7.32 -3.87 2.80
N VAL A 96 7.21 -3.94 4.12
CA VAL A 96 6.65 -2.86 4.95
C VAL A 96 7.78 -1.92 5.38
N VAL A 97 7.60 -0.63 5.17
CA VAL A 97 8.55 0.43 5.54
C VAL A 97 7.86 1.38 6.52
N ASP A 98 8.51 1.67 7.65
CA ASP A 98 8.05 2.65 8.63
C ASP A 98 8.16 4.07 8.04
N ALA A 99 7.05 4.58 7.53
CA ALA A 99 6.92 5.91 6.95
C ALA A 99 6.63 7.00 8.00
N ALA A 100 6.55 6.65 9.29
CA ALA A 100 6.46 7.65 10.36
C ALA A 100 7.81 8.34 10.63
N ARG A 101 8.91 7.74 10.18
CA ARG A 101 10.27 8.28 10.26
C ARG A 101 10.50 9.53 9.41
N PRO A 102 11.57 10.30 9.66
CA PRO A 102 12.02 11.37 8.77
C PRO A 102 12.24 10.88 7.33
N LEU A 103 11.99 11.75 6.35
CA LEU A 103 12.04 11.39 4.92
C LEU A 103 13.36 10.70 4.52
N GLN A 104 14.49 11.17 5.01
CA GLN A 104 15.80 10.60 4.71
C GLN A 104 15.93 9.15 5.21
N GLU A 105 15.41 8.84 6.41
CA GLU A 105 15.43 7.47 6.96
C GLU A 105 14.50 6.54 6.17
N VAL A 106 13.34 7.04 5.74
CA VAL A 106 12.42 6.29 4.88
C VAL A 106 13.08 5.98 3.53
N GLN A 107 13.77 6.95 2.92
CA GLN A 107 14.49 6.76 1.66
C GLN A 107 15.61 5.71 1.78
N VAL A 108 16.39 5.75 2.87
CA VAL A 108 17.41 4.73 3.14
C VAL A 108 16.78 3.34 3.29
N SER A 109 15.66 3.25 4.02
CA SER A 109 14.95 1.98 4.23
C SER A 109 14.40 1.41 2.92
N ILE A 110 13.82 2.25 2.05
CA ILE A 110 13.38 1.84 0.71
C ILE A 110 14.57 1.38 -0.13
N GLY A 111 15.69 2.12 -0.09
CA GLY A 111 16.92 1.75 -0.81
C GLY A 111 17.39 0.34 -0.45
N ALA A 112 17.48 0.03 0.84
CA ALA A 112 17.87 -1.29 1.32
C ALA A 112 16.92 -2.41 0.84
N VAL A 113 15.61 -2.15 0.81
CA VAL A 113 14.62 -3.11 0.28
C VAL A 113 14.82 -3.36 -1.21
N LEU A 114 15.07 -2.30 -1.99
CA LEU A 114 15.29 -2.42 -3.43
C LEU A 114 16.60 -3.15 -3.75
N GLU A 115 17.67 -2.90 -3.00
CA GLU A 115 18.95 -3.61 -3.13
C GLU A 115 18.81 -5.12 -2.89
N GLN A 116 18.03 -5.52 -1.88
CA GLN A 116 17.69 -6.93 -1.64
C GLN A 116 16.93 -7.52 -2.82
N MET A 117 15.89 -6.83 -3.31
CA MET A 117 15.11 -7.29 -4.46
C MET A 117 15.97 -7.49 -5.72
N PHE A 118 16.95 -6.63 -5.97
CA PHE A 118 17.85 -6.81 -7.11
C PHE A 118 18.82 -7.98 -6.91
N SER A 119 19.28 -8.20 -5.68
CA SER A 119 20.19 -9.31 -5.36
C SER A 119 19.49 -10.67 -5.52
N ASP A 120 18.24 -10.79 -5.10
CA ASP A 120 17.44 -12.02 -5.20
C ASP A 120 17.06 -12.38 -6.65
N ASN A 121 17.02 -11.38 -7.55
CA ASN A 121 16.69 -11.54 -8.98
C ASN A 121 17.94 -11.63 -9.88
N SER A 122 19.13 -11.78 -9.30
CA SER A 122 20.41 -11.84 -10.04
C SER A 122 20.82 -13.26 -10.49
N ASP A 123 19.98 -14.27 -10.24
CA ASP A 123 20.14 -15.67 -10.70
C ASP A 123 19.27 -15.96 -11.95
#